data_AF-A0AAD7TXK6-F1
#
_entry.id   AF-A0AAD7TXK6-F1
#
_cell.length_a   1.000
_cell.length_b   1.000
_cell.length_c   1.000
_cell.angle_alpha   90.00
_cell.angle_beta   90.00
_cell.angle_gamma   90.00
#
_symmetry.space_group_name_H-M   'P 1'
#
loop_
_entity.id
_entity.type
_entity.pdbx_description
1 polymer ?
#
loop_
_entity_poly.entity_id
_entity_poly.type
_entity_poly.pdbx_seq_one_letter_code
_entity_poly.pdbx_strand_id
1 'polypeptide(L)'
;MSSLSRLRCIRLASLPRSHAWTPRPQQIPIRAFNNYPGGSPRYVRFDSKGQGPHNSWDVRQWNTPSKVMAGIGVFAVGYYVSHLEQVPETGRWRFMDISPKFEATLAEAAHQQMLQEFKGKVLPPDHPLTRHIRRVVTRILEANNLGTLEAPDVHTRHRPATDIWAAGDVDRISPEAGGKEWHLFVVNDDKVVNAMASFGNIVVFTGILPVAKDENGLAAVLGHEIGHAVARHASERYSSMKVFLFLSTLLDIVGIPFSTILTRILYDLPNSRAQEFEGTDKIGLRLSSRACFDPEAVPEMFKRLGQLERAMSGRHIDFLTTHPASEKRSEALREMLPEAYTVQAASPMCEKEFVYGALKQSLRLDGRAMLEMRTPTLTFGPELGWVECSLGKTRVLAQVDGKMVKPPPERPLEGMITIHSELSSMASNEYEPGRASDQEVTITRMLDKALRRSDAVDKESLCVLAGQRVWHIRLTIHILSDAGNMLDCACLAGIVALKHFRRPEVEVVGDEITIVRIPPHLPPSAPLSYSPPV
;
A
#
# COMPACT_ATOMS: atom_id res chain seq x y z
N MET A 1 41.78 -23.82 -49.27
CA MET A 1 42.68 -24.93 -49.64
C MET A 1 43.73 -25.05 -48.54
N SER A 2 43.83 -26.25 -47.93
CA SER A 2 45.01 -26.86 -47.26
C SER A 2 45.84 -25.98 -46.29
N SER A 3 46.10 -26.34 -45.03
CA SER A 3 46.54 -27.65 -44.57
C SER A 3 46.62 -27.64 -43.05
N LEU A 4 46.15 -28.72 -42.45
CA LEU A 4 46.46 -29.17 -41.09
C LEU A 4 47.97 -29.43 -40.91
N SER A 5 48.36 -29.48 -39.63
CA SER A 5 49.39 -30.35 -39.03
C SER A 5 50.57 -29.62 -38.37
N ARG A 6 50.63 -29.72 -37.02
CA ARG A 6 51.79 -30.21 -36.24
C ARG A 6 51.48 -30.09 -34.74
N LEU A 7 50.86 -31.14 -34.19
CA LEU A 7 50.90 -31.46 -32.76
C LEU A 7 52.30 -32.02 -32.45
N ARG A 8 53.02 -31.38 -31.52
CA ARG A 8 54.26 -31.90 -30.94
C ARG A 8 53.94 -32.63 -29.63
N CYS A 9 54.26 -33.92 -29.62
CA CYS A 9 54.28 -34.79 -28.45
C CYS A 9 55.13 -34.22 -27.32
N ILE A 10 54.55 -34.15 -26.12
CA ILE A 10 55.30 -34.08 -24.86
C ILE A 10 55.39 -35.50 -24.31
N ARG A 11 56.63 -35.95 -24.08
CA ARG A 11 56.99 -37.24 -23.48
C ARG A 11 56.47 -37.31 -22.04
N LEU A 12 55.57 -38.25 -21.77
CA LEU A 12 55.25 -38.68 -20.40
C LEU A 12 56.34 -39.66 -19.93
N ALA A 13 57.02 -39.27 -18.87
CA ALA A 13 57.99 -40.10 -18.17
C ALA A 13 57.29 -41.31 -17.53
N SER A 14 58.00 -42.43 -17.59
CA SER A 14 57.67 -43.75 -17.10
C SER A 14 57.29 -43.78 -15.61
N LEU A 15 56.06 -44.20 -15.31
CA LEU A 15 55.66 -44.71 -13.99
C LEU A 15 55.86 -46.24 -13.96
N PRO A 16 56.49 -46.80 -12.92
CA PRO A 16 56.79 -48.22 -12.85
C PRO A 16 55.55 -49.07 -12.55
N ARG A 17 55.63 -50.32 -13.03
CA ARG A 17 54.60 -51.35 -13.04
C ARG A 17 53.97 -51.63 -11.68
N SER A 18 52.66 -51.85 -11.72
CA SER A 18 51.79 -52.35 -10.66
C SER A 18 52.25 -53.70 -10.12
N HIS A 19 52.61 -53.73 -8.83
CA HIS A 19 52.58 -54.96 -8.03
C HIS A 19 51.14 -55.22 -7.59
N ALA A 20 50.60 -56.36 -8.00
CA ALA A 20 49.32 -56.87 -7.54
C ALA A 20 49.35 -57.11 -6.02
N TRP A 21 48.64 -56.27 -5.27
CA TRP A 21 48.36 -56.49 -3.85
C TRP A 21 47.05 -57.27 -3.73
N THR A 22 47.16 -58.57 -3.49
CA THR A 22 46.05 -59.39 -2.97
C THR A 22 45.80 -58.98 -1.51
N PRO A 23 44.57 -58.59 -1.12
CA PRO A 23 44.28 -58.34 0.29
C PRO A 23 44.30 -59.67 1.06
N ARG A 24 45.31 -59.87 1.92
CA ARG A 24 45.22 -60.86 2.99
C ARG A 24 44.14 -60.38 3.97
N PRO A 25 43.20 -61.22 4.40
CA PRO A 25 42.26 -60.82 5.44
C PRO A 25 43.04 -60.59 6.74
N GLN A 26 43.14 -59.33 7.17
CA GLN A 26 43.58 -59.00 8.52
C GLN A 26 42.52 -59.54 9.48
N GLN A 27 42.87 -60.60 10.21
CA GLN A 27 42.11 -61.07 11.35
C GLN A 27 42.11 -59.95 12.40
N ILE A 28 40.97 -59.27 12.54
CA ILE A 28 40.70 -58.41 13.68
C ILE A 28 40.65 -59.34 14.90
N PRO A 29 41.47 -59.14 15.94
CA PRO A 29 41.38 -59.96 17.15
C PRO A 29 40.06 -59.62 17.85
N ILE A 30 39.07 -60.50 17.69
CA ILE A 30 37.85 -60.48 18.49
C ILE A 30 38.27 -60.79 19.93
N ARG A 31 38.23 -59.79 20.81
CA ARG A 31 38.31 -60.04 22.26
C ARG A 31 37.10 -60.85 22.68
N ALA A 32 37.28 -62.16 22.85
CA ALA A 32 36.32 -63.00 23.54
C ALA A 32 36.33 -62.61 25.02
N PHE A 33 35.24 -62.00 25.50
CA PHE A 33 34.99 -61.87 26.93
C PHE A 33 34.66 -63.26 27.48
N ASN A 34 35.68 -63.90 28.08
CA ASN A 34 35.54 -65.19 28.75
C ASN A 34 35.22 -64.93 30.22
N ASN A 35 33.93 -64.87 30.56
CA ASN A 35 33.46 -64.87 31.94
C ASN A 35 33.03 -66.29 32.33
N TYR A 36 33.89 -66.94 33.11
CA TYR A 36 33.63 -67.76 34.32
C TYR A 36 34.43 -69.07 34.37
N PRO A 37 35.16 -69.33 35.47
CA PRO A 37 35.75 -70.63 35.75
C PRO A 37 34.72 -71.56 36.42
N GLY A 38 34.71 -72.82 35.99
CA GLY A 38 34.36 -73.98 36.82
C GLY A 38 32.96 -74.01 37.44
N GLY A 39 31.95 -74.41 36.68
CA GLY A 39 30.67 -74.87 37.20
C GLY A 39 29.86 -75.58 36.12
N SER A 40 29.49 -76.83 36.34
CA SER A 40 28.64 -77.65 35.46
C SER A 40 27.40 -76.88 34.95
N PRO A 41 26.97 -77.06 33.68
CA PRO A 41 25.84 -76.34 33.13
C PRO A 41 24.57 -76.67 33.92
N ARG A 42 24.13 -75.70 34.73
CA ARG A 42 22.84 -75.74 35.41
C ARG A 42 21.80 -75.31 34.39
N TYR A 43 20.87 -76.21 34.06
CA TYR A 43 19.74 -75.91 33.18
C TYR A 43 18.91 -74.79 33.81
N VAL A 44 19.12 -73.55 33.38
CA VAL A 44 18.23 -72.43 33.71
C VAL A 44 17.02 -72.59 32.81
N ARG A 45 15.94 -73.16 33.35
CA ARG A 45 14.62 -72.95 32.75
C ARG A 45 14.43 -71.43 32.69
N PHE A 46 14.41 -70.88 31.48
CA PHE A 46 13.68 -69.65 31.24
C PHE A 46 12.23 -69.97 31.58
N ASP A 47 11.85 -69.68 32.83
CA ASP A 47 10.45 -69.64 33.19
C ASP A 47 9.84 -68.61 32.26
N SER A 48 9.07 -69.12 31.30
CA SER A 48 8.23 -68.34 30.41
C SER A 48 7.07 -67.78 31.24
N LYS A 49 7.39 -66.86 32.15
CA LYS A 49 6.44 -65.88 32.64
C LYS A 49 6.79 -64.54 32.01
N GLY A 50 6.34 -64.43 30.76
CA GLY A 50 5.92 -63.20 30.12
C GLY A 50 7.01 -62.14 29.88
N GLN A 51 7.52 -62.09 28.66
CA GLN A 51 7.50 -60.87 27.85
C GLN A 51 7.83 -61.25 26.41
N GLY A 52 6.84 -61.09 25.52
CA GLY A 52 7.03 -61.18 24.08
C GLY A 52 7.97 -60.08 23.57
N PRO A 53 8.21 -59.98 22.25
CA PRO A 53 9.09 -58.95 21.72
C PRO A 53 8.59 -57.58 22.20
N HIS A 54 9.40 -56.89 23.00
CA HIS A 54 9.09 -55.56 23.50
C HIS A 54 8.88 -54.65 22.29
N ASN A 55 7.63 -54.42 21.94
CA ASN A 55 7.27 -53.48 20.90
C ASN A 55 7.47 -52.09 21.52
N SER A 56 8.56 -51.41 21.16
CA SER A 56 8.95 -50.11 21.72
C SER A 56 7.86 -49.02 21.58
N TRP A 57 6.88 -49.27 20.70
CA TRP A 57 5.74 -48.40 20.42
C TRP A 57 4.49 -48.70 21.26
N ASP A 58 4.49 -49.72 22.14
CA ASP A 58 3.36 -49.98 23.04
C ASP A 58 3.40 -49.04 24.26
N VAL A 59 2.66 -47.93 24.16
CA VAL A 59 2.59 -46.85 25.15
C VAL A 59 2.16 -47.33 26.55
N ARG A 60 1.48 -48.49 26.65
CA ARG A 60 1.07 -49.07 27.93
C ARG A 60 2.26 -49.57 28.75
N GLN A 61 3.30 -50.06 28.08
CA GLN A 61 4.50 -50.64 28.68
C GLN A 61 5.57 -49.59 29.04
N TRP A 62 5.33 -48.31 28.72
CA TRP A 62 6.27 -47.24 29.03
C TRP A 62 6.33 -46.93 30.53
N ASN A 63 7.56 -46.66 31.01
CA ASN A 63 7.81 -46.17 32.37
C ASN A 63 7.14 -44.80 32.57
N THR A 64 6.72 -44.49 33.81
CA THR A 64 6.11 -43.20 34.18
C THR A 64 6.86 -41.96 33.65
N PRO A 65 8.20 -41.85 33.77
CA PRO A 65 8.94 -40.72 33.18
C PRO A 65 8.84 -40.66 31.64
N SER A 66 8.82 -41.80 30.94
CA SER A 66 8.68 -41.84 29.48
C SER A 66 7.29 -41.37 29.02
N LYS A 67 6.23 -41.71 29.79
CA LYS A 67 4.86 -41.22 29.53
C LYS A 67 4.75 -39.71 29.72
N VAL A 68 5.39 -39.16 30.77
CA VAL A 68 5.43 -37.71 31.02
C VAL A 68 6.18 -36.98 29.91
N MET A 69 7.35 -37.48 29.50
CA MET A 69 8.13 -36.88 28.40
C MET A 69 7.37 -36.88 27.07
N ALA A 70 6.66 -37.97 26.77
CA ALA A 70 5.82 -38.03 25.58
C ALA A 70 4.61 -37.08 25.67
N GLY A 71 4.00 -36.95 26.84
CA GLY A 71 2.94 -35.96 27.08
C GLY A 71 3.42 -34.53 26.87
N ILE A 72 4.61 -34.18 27.39
CA ILE A 72 5.23 -32.86 27.17
C ILE A 72 5.56 -32.66 25.68
N GLY A 73 6.08 -33.69 25.00
CA GLY A 73 6.36 -33.64 23.57
C GLY A 73 5.10 -33.37 22.73
N VAL A 74 4.00 -34.07 23.00
CA VAL A 74 2.70 -33.86 22.32
C VAL A 74 2.17 -32.46 22.60
N PHE A 75 2.24 -31.97 23.84
CA PHE A 75 1.83 -30.62 24.20
C PHE A 75 2.68 -29.56 23.47
N ALA A 76 4.00 -29.72 23.44
CA ALA A 76 4.91 -28.80 22.76
C ALA A 76 4.66 -28.74 21.25
N VAL A 77 4.43 -29.89 20.60
CA VAL A 77 4.05 -29.94 19.18
C VAL A 77 2.70 -29.28 18.95
N GLY A 78 1.69 -29.57 19.79
CA GLY A 78 0.37 -28.95 19.70
C GLY A 78 0.43 -27.42 19.85
N TYR A 79 1.21 -26.94 20.82
CA TYR A 79 1.44 -25.52 21.05
C TYR A 79 2.19 -24.84 19.89
N TYR A 80 3.19 -25.50 19.32
CA TYR A 80 3.89 -24.98 18.15
C TYR A 80 2.95 -24.82 16.96
N VAL A 81 2.20 -25.87 16.63
CA VAL A 81 1.26 -25.89 15.49
C VAL A 81 0.11 -24.90 15.68
N SER A 82 -0.40 -24.71 16.91
CA SER A 82 -1.49 -23.76 17.16
C SER A 82 -1.09 -22.29 17.00
N HIS A 83 0.21 -21.99 17.06
CA HIS A 83 0.76 -20.64 16.91
C HIS A 83 1.53 -20.46 15.60
N LEU A 84 1.30 -21.34 14.63
CA LEU A 84 1.77 -21.15 13.26
C LEU A 84 0.84 -20.19 12.52
N GLU A 85 1.41 -19.09 12.04
CA GLU A 85 0.74 -18.12 11.18
C GLU A 85 1.39 -18.10 9.80
N GLN A 86 0.60 -17.82 8.77
CA GLN A 86 1.12 -17.62 7.42
C GLN A 86 1.36 -16.13 7.18
N VAL A 87 2.53 -15.79 6.62
CA VAL A 87 2.83 -14.41 6.23
C VAL A 87 2.01 -14.05 4.99
N PRO A 88 1.22 -12.96 5.00
CA PRO A 88 0.28 -12.64 3.93
C PRO A 88 0.95 -12.37 2.57
N GLU A 89 2.19 -11.87 2.57
CA GLU A 89 2.90 -11.48 1.35
C GLU A 89 3.77 -12.59 0.72
N THR A 90 4.25 -13.53 1.53
CA THR A 90 5.18 -14.58 1.09
C THR A 90 4.58 -15.98 1.15
N GLY A 91 3.48 -16.18 1.88
CA GLY A 91 2.91 -17.51 2.11
C GLY A 91 3.76 -18.41 3.02
N ARG A 92 4.84 -17.89 3.62
CA ARG A 92 5.72 -18.64 4.53
C ARG A 92 5.03 -18.86 5.87
N TRP A 93 5.11 -20.07 6.40
CA TRP A 93 4.72 -20.37 7.78
C TRP A 93 5.76 -19.86 8.77
N ARG A 94 5.30 -19.19 9.82
CA ARG A 94 6.11 -18.70 10.91
C ARG A 94 5.45 -18.97 12.26
N PHE A 95 6.25 -19.11 13.29
CA PHE A 95 5.76 -19.25 14.66
C PHE A 95 5.64 -17.88 15.33
N MET A 96 4.44 -17.55 15.83
CA MET A 96 4.14 -16.26 16.45
C MET A 96 3.33 -16.47 17.74
N ASP A 97 3.98 -16.29 18.89
CA ASP A 97 3.40 -16.44 20.24
C ASP A 97 3.16 -15.07 20.94
N ILE A 98 3.47 -13.97 20.27
CA ILE A 98 3.41 -12.65 20.89
C ILE A 98 2.04 -12.02 20.68
N SER A 99 1.33 -11.81 21.80
CA SER A 99 0.08 -11.05 21.80
C SER A 99 0.31 -9.57 21.48
N PRO A 100 -0.65 -8.86 20.85
CA PRO A 100 -0.51 -7.44 20.52
C PRO A 100 -0.26 -6.54 21.73
N LYS A 101 -0.86 -6.88 22.89
CA LYS A 101 -0.65 -6.14 24.14
C LYS A 101 0.79 -6.28 24.63
N PHE A 102 1.32 -7.50 24.57
CA PHE A 102 2.71 -7.76 24.95
C PHE A 102 3.70 -7.10 23.98
N GLU A 103 3.39 -7.10 22.67
CA GLU A 103 4.17 -6.38 21.67
C GLU A 103 4.22 -4.87 21.95
N ALA A 104 3.09 -4.26 22.37
CA ALA A 104 3.06 -2.85 22.77
C ALA A 104 3.94 -2.58 24.01
N THR A 105 3.95 -3.48 25.00
CA THR A 105 4.84 -3.32 26.16
C THR A 105 6.31 -3.47 25.80
N LEU A 106 6.64 -4.36 24.87
CA LEU A 106 8.00 -4.49 24.33
C LEU A 106 8.39 -3.25 23.53
N ALA A 107 7.46 -2.67 22.78
CA ALA A 107 7.67 -1.44 22.03
C ALA A 107 8.03 -0.26 22.95
N GLU A 108 7.27 -0.09 24.03
CA GLU A 108 7.53 0.94 25.04
C GLU A 108 8.89 0.73 25.73
N ALA A 109 9.19 -0.51 26.14
CA ALA A 109 10.48 -0.83 26.76
C ALA A 109 11.66 -0.58 25.80
N ALA A 110 11.52 -0.97 24.53
CA ALA A 110 12.52 -0.70 23.51
C ALA A 110 12.69 0.80 23.27
N HIS A 111 11.60 1.56 23.18
CA HIS A 111 11.63 3.02 23.04
C HIS A 111 12.42 3.68 24.19
N GLN A 112 12.12 3.31 25.43
CA GLN A 112 12.82 3.83 26.61
C GLN A 112 14.31 3.47 26.61
N GLN A 113 14.66 2.25 26.19
CA GLN A 113 16.05 1.84 26.05
C GLN A 113 16.79 2.70 25.02
N MET A 114 16.19 2.93 23.85
CA MET A 114 16.77 3.75 22.79
C MET A 114 16.95 5.21 23.25
N LEU A 115 15.98 5.76 23.97
CA LEU A 115 16.10 7.10 24.58
C LEU A 115 17.28 7.20 25.55
N GLN A 116 17.53 6.15 26.33
CA GLN A 116 18.66 6.10 27.27
C GLN A 116 20.00 5.96 26.54
N GLU A 117 20.06 5.09 25.53
CA GLU A 117 21.28 4.79 24.77
C GLU A 117 21.73 5.99 23.92
N PHE A 118 20.80 6.65 23.22
CA PHE A 118 21.10 7.78 22.33
C PHE A 118 20.92 9.14 22.99
N LYS A 119 20.79 9.18 24.32
CA LYS A 119 20.61 10.42 25.08
C LYS A 119 21.71 11.43 24.76
N GLY A 120 21.31 12.61 24.25
CA GLY A 120 22.22 13.69 23.88
C GLY A 120 22.90 13.57 22.50
N LYS A 121 22.67 12.47 21.76
CA LYS A 121 23.11 12.32 20.36
C LYS A 121 21.97 12.50 19.35
N VAL A 122 20.72 12.49 19.80
CA VAL A 122 19.54 12.70 18.95
C VAL A 122 19.45 14.17 18.53
N LEU A 123 19.31 14.41 17.23
CA LEU A 123 19.10 15.73 16.67
C LEU A 123 17.70 16.27 16.99
N PRO A 124 17.56 17.60 17.21
CA PRO A 124 16.26 18.19 17.45
C PRO A 124 15.34 18.09 16.22
N PRO A 125 14.01 18.15 16.40
CA PRO A 125 13.04 18.05 15.31
C PRO A 125 13.21 19.13 14.21
N ASP A 126 13.65 20.32 14.59
CA ASP A 126 13.82 21.46 13.69
C ASP A 126 15.05 21.37 12.77
N HIS A 127 15.97 20.46 13.08
CA HIS A 127 17.20 20.30 12.31
C HIS A 127 16.90 19.93 10.84
N PRO A 128 17.57 20.52 9.83
CA PRO A 128 17.27 20.28 8.41
C PRO A 128 17.34 18.80 8.00
N LEU A 129 18.32 18.04 8.53
CA LEU A 129 18.41 16.59 8.28
C LEU A 129 17.22 15.83 8.88
N THR A 130 16.79 16.20 10.10
CA THR A 130 15.64 15.58 10.75
C THR A 130 14.36 15.87 9.99
N ARG A 131 14.16 17.12 9.52
CA ARG A 131 13.02 17.49 8.67
C ARG A 131 13.01 16.72 7.35
N HIS A 132 14.17 16.55 6.72
CA HIS A 132 14.28 15.80 5.47
C HIS A 132 13.95 14.32 5.65
N ILE A 133 14.57 13.64 6.62
CA ILE A 133 14.29 12.23 6.93
C ILE A 133 12.83 12.06 7.33
N ARG A 134 12.30 12.96 8.16
CA ARG A 134 10.89 12.95 8.59
C ARG A 134 9.94 13.02 7.40
N ARG A 135 10.20 13.88 6.40
CA ARG A 135 9.38 13.95 5.17
C ARG A 135 9.35 12.61 4.43
N VAL A 136 10.51 11.97 4.25
CA VAL A 136 10.61 10.67 3.56
C VAL A 136 9.87 9.59 4.34
N VAL A 137 10.07 9.51 5.66
CA VAL A 137 9.40 8.53 6.52
C VAL A 137 7.89 8.74 6.54
N THR A 138 7.41 9.98 6.76
CA THR A 138 5.98 10.31 6.74
C THR A 138 5.34 9.87 5.43
N ARG A 139 5.99 10.17 4.30
CA ARG A 139 5.52 9.77 2.97
C ARG A 139 5.43 8.26 2.81
N ILE A 140 6.40 7.49 3.31
CA ILE A 140 6.33 6.02 3.29
C ILE A 140 5.18 5.49 4.16
N LEU A 141 5.01 6.04 5.37
CA LEU A 141 3.98 5.58 6.30
C LEU A 141 2.57 5.90 5.80
N GLU A 142 2.33 7.12 5.31
CA GLU A 142 1.03 7.57 4.79
C GLU A 142 0.65 6.81 3.52
N ALA A 143 1.57 6.67 2.55
CA ALA A 143 1.29 5.95 1.30
C ALA A 143 0.97 4.46 1.50
N ASN A 144 1.39 3.88 2.62
CA ASN A 144 1.17 2.48 2.96
C ASN A 144 0.14 2.27 4.08
N ASN A 145 -0.54 3.33 4.55
CA ASN A 145 -1.48 3.29 5.66
C ASN A 145 -0.90 2.64 6.93
N LEU A 146 0.39 2.87 7.22
CA LEU A 146 1.10 2.27 8.36
C LEU A 146 0.95 3.08 9.66
N GLY A 147 0.32 4.27 9.58
CA GLY A 147 0.10 5.19 10.69
C GLY A 147 0.84 6.51 10.51
N THR A 148 0.99 7.27 11.59
CA THR A 148 1.56 8.63 11.58
C THR A 148 2.81 8.69 12.45
N LEU A 149 3.70 9.63 12.14
CA LEU A 149 4.83 9.96 13.02
C LEU A 149 4.34 10.84 14.16
N GLU A 150 4.71 10.48 15.39
CA GLU A 150 4.49 11.34 16.54
C GLU A 150 5.13 12.72 16.30
N ALA A 151 4.37 13.77 16.56
CA ALA A 151 4.84 15.15 16.47
C ALA A 151 5.42 15.54 17.83
N PRO A 152 6.74 15.67 17.97
CA PRO A 152 7.30 16.36 19.14
C PRO A 152 6.90 17.84 19.00
N ASP A 153 5.87 18.25 19.73
CA ASP A 153 5.43 19.63 19.99
C ASP A 153 5.63 20.65 18.84
N VAL A 154 4.82 20.58 17.79
CA VAL A 154 4.53 21.77 16.96
C VAL A 154 3.31 22.48 17.53
N HIS A 155 3.48 23.10 18.70
CA HIS A 155 2.63 24.22 19.08
C HIS A 155 2.92 25.37 18.11
N THR A 156 2.06 25.53 17.11
CA THR A 156 1.62 26.82 16.54
C THR A 156 2.47 28.05 16.93
N ARG A 157 3.63 28.25 16.30
CA ARG A 157 4.26 29.58 16.22
C ARG A 157 4.85 29.82 14.84
N HIS A 158 4.57 31.02 14.33
CA HIS A 158 4.85 31.56 13.00
C HIS A 158 6.09 31.01 12.28
N ARG A 159 5.88 30.53 11.05
CA ARG A 159 6.92 30.22 10.07
C ARG A 159 7.42 31.51 9.37
N PRO A 160 8.73 31.76 9.26
CA PRO A 160 9.26 32.78 8.35
C PRO A 160 9.27 32.29 6.90
N ALA A 161 8.95 33.19 5.97
CA ALA A 161 8.62 32.93 4.55
C ALA A 161 9.83 32.64 3.62
N THR A 162 10.98 32.21 4.14
CA THR A 162 12.24 32.13 3.36
C THR A 162 12.74 30.71 3.03
N ASP A 163 12.00 29.65 3.40
CA ASP A 163 12.39 28.27 3.05
C ASP A 163 11.97 27.94 1.59
N ILE A 164 12.95 27.98 0.69
CA ILE A 164 12.82 27.67 -0.76
C ILE A 164 12.37 26.22 -1.01
N TRP A 165 12.49 25.34 0.00
CA TRP A 165 12.11 23.93 -0.04
C TRP A 165 10.69 23.64 0.51
N ALA A 166 9.95 24.68 0.92
CA ALA A 166 8.62 24.57 1.52
C ALA A 166 7.45 24.69 0.52
N ALA A 167 7.69 24.47 -0.78
CA ALA A 167 6.62 24.44 -1.78
C ALA A 167 5.92 23.08 -1.81
N GLY A 168 5.09 22.83 -0.80
CA GLY A 168 4.22 21.66 -0.73
C GLY A 168 3.51 21.58 0.62
N ASP A 169 2.33 22.18 0.72
CA ASP A 169 1.40 21.92 1.82
C ASP A 169 1.06 20.43 1.80
N VAL A 170 1.61 19.69 2.77
CA VAL A 170 1.12 18.35 3.10
C VAL A 170 -0.19 18.60 3.85
N ASP A 171 -1.31 18.50 3.13
CA ASP A 171 -2.63 18.48 3.73
C ASP A 171 -2.63 17.45 4.86
N ARG A 172 -2.82 17.93 6.10
CA ARG A 172 -2.99 17.08 7.28
C ARG A 172 -4.32 16.35 7.11
N ILE A 173 -4.29 15.16 6.52
CA ILE A 173 -5.40 14.22 6.56
C ILE A 173 -5.59 13.87 8.04
N SER A 174 -6.80 14.09 8.54
CA SER A 174 -7.21 13.80 9.92
C SER A 174 -6.88 12.34 10.29
N PRO A 175 -6.48 12.03 11.54
CA PRO A 175 -6.25 10.67 12.00
C PRO A 175 -7.59 9.93 12.17
N GLU A 176 -8.27 9.64 11.06
CA GLU A 176 -9.52 8.86 11.05
C GLU A 176 -9.29 7.36 10.78
N ALA A 177 -8.04 6.94 10.56
CA ALA A 177 -7.67 5.53 10.56
C ALA A 177 -6.85 5.25 11.82
N GLY A 178 -7.25 4.26 12.63
CA GLY A 178 -6.56 3.81 13.85
C GLY A 178 -5.17 3.20 13.57
N GLY A 179 -4.26 4.00 13.02
CA GLY A 179 -2.89 3.64 12.69
C GLY A 179 -1.99 3.65 13.92
N LYS A 180 -0.93 2.84 13.88
CA LYS A 180 0.10 2.81 14.93
C LYS A 180 0.91 4.11 14.90
N GLU A 181 1.23 4.64 16.08
CA GLU A 181 2.14 5.77 16.19
C GLU A 181 3.59 5.31 16.01
N TRP A 182 4.36 6.10 15.25
CA TRP A 182 5.78 5.84 14.99
C TRP A 182 6.65 6.94 15.58
N HIS A 183 7.78 6.57 16.18
CA HIS A 183 8.76 7.51 16.74
C HIS A 183 10.02 7.54 15.86
N LEU A 184 10.50 8.74 15.53
CA LEU A 184 11.70 8.92 14.72
C LEU A 184 12.85 9.49 15.55
N PHE A 185 13.96 8.77 15.58
CA PHE A 185 15.22 9.20 16.18
C PHE A 185 16.27 9.39 15.09
N VAL A 186 16.77 10.62 14.94
CA VAL A 186 17.90 10.90 14.05
C VAL A 186 19.14 11.09 14.93
N VAL A 187 20.05 10.13 14.88
CA VAL A 187 21.26 10.11 15.72
C VAL A 187 22.41 10.74 14.93
N ASN A 188 23.03 11.77 15.51
CA ASN A 188 24.17 12.44 14.92
C ASN A 188 25.46 11.64 15.16
N ASP A 189 25.70 10.65 14.31
CA ASP A 189 26.93 9.86 14.26
C ASP A 189 27.29 9.59 12.79
N ASP A 190 28.32 10.28 12.31
CA ASP A 190 28.80 10.19 10.93
C ASP A 190 29.67 8.95 10.67
N LYS A 191 30.14 8.28 11.73
CA LYS A 191 31.00 7.10 11.63
C LYS A 191 30.19 5.81 11.52
N VAL A 192 28.99 5.80 12.07
CA VAL A 192 28.10 4.64 12.09
C VAL A 192 27.21 4.65 10.86
N VAL A 193 27.45 3.72 9.94
CA VAL A 193 26.64 3.52 8.74
C VAL A 193 25.54 2.51 9.08
N ASN A 194 24.42 3.00 9.62
CA ASN A 194 23.30 2.15 10.02
C ASN A 194 21.94 2.88 9.99
N ALA A 195 20.87 2.10 9.88
CA ALA A 195 19.50 2.49 10.14
C ALA A 195 18.75 1.26 10.70
N MET A 196 17.80 1.46 11.60
CA MET A 196 16.98 0.36 12.12
C MET A 196 15.54 0.81 12.27
N ALA A 197 14.60 -0.12 12.07
CA ALA A 197 13.22 0.07 12.52
C ALA A 197 12.74 -1.14 13.31
N SER A 198 12.28 -0.89 14.53
CA SER A 198 11.81 -1.94 15.43
C SER A 198 10.68 -1.41 16.32
N PHE A 199 9.61 -2.19 16.43
CA PHE A 199 8.47 -1.92 17.31
C PHE A 199 7.91 -0.48 17.23
N GLY A 200 7.82 0.11 16.03
CA GLY A 200 7.30 1.48 15.84
C GLY A 200 8.35 2.58 16.03
N ASN A 201 9.57 2.24 16.43
CA ASN A 201 10.69 3.18 16.51
C ASN A 201 11.57 3.07 15.25
N ILE A 202 11.89 4.19 14.63
CA ILE A 202 12.78 4.30 13.49
C ILE A 202 14.01 5.10 13.95
N VAL A 203 15.19 4.51 13.79
CA VAL A 203 16.45 5.16 14.16
C VAL A 203 17.36 5.24 12.94
N VAL A 204 17.78 6.45 12.64
CA VAL A 204 18.62 6.74 11.46
C VAL A 204 19.90 7.42 11.93
N PHE A 205 21.04 6.81 11.60
CA PHE A 205 22.35 7.40 11.87
C PHE A 205 22.79 8.27 10.70
N THR A 206 23.36 9.45 10.95
CA THR A 206 23.77 10.37 9.88
C THR A 206 24.83 9.77 8.94
N GLY A 207 25.60 8.77 9.38
CA GLY A 207 26.56 8.03 8.56
C GLY A 207 25.96 7.21 7.40
N ILE A 208 24.65 6.93 7.38
CA ILE A 208 24.00 6.23 6.26
C ILE A 208 23.70 7.15 5.06
N LEU A 209 23.60 8.46 5.29
CA LEU A 209 23.18 9.44 4.28
C LEU A 209 24.11 9.49 3.05
N PRO A 210 25.46 9.42 3.19
CA PRO A 210 26.36 9.37 2.04
C PRO A 210 26.16 8.13 1.15
N VAL A 211 25.68 7.01 1.71
CA VAL A 211 25.40 5.78 0.97
C VAL A 211 24.08 5.89 0.21
N ALA A 212 23.07 6.49 0.86
CA ALA A 212 21.76 6.78 0.27
C ALA A 212 21.87 7.74 -0.94
N LYS A 213 22.77 8.75 -0.86
CA LYS A 213 22.96 9.86 -1.83
C LYS A 213 21.76 10.80 -1.98
N ASP A 214 20.59 10.26 -2.28
CA ASP A 214 19.37 10.98 -2.64
C ASP A 214 18.14 10.48 -1.88
N GLU A 215 17.00 11.16 -2.04
CA GLU A 215 15.74 10.78 -1.36
C GLU A 215 15.27 9.37 -1.74
N ASN A 216 15.49 8.93 -2.98
CA ASN A 216 15.11 7.58 -3.40
C ASN A 216 15.99 6.51 -2.74
N GLY A 217 17.30 6.75 -2.65
CA GLY A 217 18.20 5.86 -1.92
C GLY A 217 17.92 5.83 -0.42
N LEU A 218 17.54 6.96 0.18
CA LEU A 218 17.12 7.02 1.59
C LEU A 218 15.80 6.26 1.79
N ALA A 219 14.85 6.41 0.87
CA ALA A 219 13.60 5.67 0.89
C ALA A 219 13.80 4.17 0.69
N ALA A 220 14.83 3.74 -0.03
CA ALA A 220 15.20 2.33 -0.15
C ALA A 220 15.68 1.75 1.19
N VAL A 221 16.57 2.47 1.90
CA VAL A 221 17.04 2.08 3.24
C VAL A 221 15.87 2.03 4.21
N LEU A 222 15.07 3.10 4.29
CA LEU A 222 13.96 3.20 5.22
C LEU A 222 12.84 2.22 4.89
N GLY A 223 12.54 1.99 3.61
CA GLY A 223 11.57 1.00 3.16
C GLY A 223 11.98 -0.42 3.57
N HIS A 224 13.26 -0.75 3.45
CA HIS A 224 13.82 -2.02 3.93
C HIS A 224 13.65 -2.17 5.46
N GLU A 225 14.05 -1.16 6.24
CA GLU A 225 13.92 -1.19 7.69
C GLU A 225 12.46 -1.25 8.17
N ILE A 226 11.60 -0.39 7.64
CA ILE A 226 10.17 -0.42 7.94
C ILE A 226 9.57 -1.77 7.51
N GLY A 227 10.08 -2.38 6.43
CA GLY A 227 9.75 -3.73 6.02
C GLY A 227 10.04 -4.78 7.11
N HIS A 228 11.13 -4.66 7.87
CA HIS A 228 11.39 -5.53 9.03
C HIS A 228 10.35 -5.37 10.13
N ALA A 229 9.96 -4.14 10.43
CA ALA A 229 8.94 -3.84 11.43
C ALA A 229 7.55 -4.33 11.00
N VAL A 230 7.16 -4.11 9.73
CA VAL A 230 5.90 -4.59 9.14
C VAL A 230 5.87 -6.13 9.10
N ALA A 231 6.98 -6.76 8.75
CA ALA A 231 7.10 -8.21 8.76
C ALA A 231 7.17 -8.81 10.18
N ARG A 232 7.23 -8.00 11.24
CA ARG A 232 7.30 -8.43 12.65
C ARG A 232 8.43 -9.44 12.92
N HIS A 233 9.58 -9.29 12.24
CA HIS A 233 10.71 -10.22 12.40
C HIS A 233 11.30 -10.21 13.82
N ALA A 234 11.31 -9.05 14.50
CA ALA A 234 11.72 -8.96 15.90
C ALA A 234 10.82 -9.83 16.81
N SER A 235 9.51 -9.77 16.59
CA SER A 235 8.52 -10.58 17.31
C SER A 235 8.69 -12.07 16.99
N GLU A 236 8.89 -12.45 15.72
CA GLU A 236 9.13 -13.86 15.33
C GLU A 236 10.39 -14.45 16.00
N ARG A 237 11.47 -13.67 16.08
CA ARG A 237 12.71 -14.08 16.76
C ARG A 237 12.50 -14.25 18.26
N TYR A 238 11.82 -13.31 18.90
CA TYR A 238 11.55 -13.40 20.33
C TYR A 238 10.67 -14.62 20.65
N SER A 239 9.65 -14.90 19.84
CA SER A 239 8.84 -16.13 19.95
C SER A 239 9.69 -17.39 19.78
N SER A 240 10.53 -17.45 18.75
CA SER A 240 11.41 -18.60 18.49
C SER A 240 12.43 -18.81 19.62
N MET A 241 12.98 -17.71 20.16
CA MET A 241 13.93 -17.73 21.27
C MET A 241 13.32 -18.33 22.54
N LYS A 242 12.06 -18.01 22.87
CA LYS A 242 11.37 -18.63 24.01
C LYS A 242 11.28 -20.15 23.87
N VAL A 243 10.92 -20.62 22.68
CA VAL A 243 10.81 -22.07 22.40
C VAL A 243 12.17 -22.74 22.56
N PHE A 244 13.24 -22.15 22.02
CA PHE A 244 14.58 -22.69 22.15
C PHE A 244 15.09 -22.68 23.60
N LEU A 245 14.84 -21.61 24.35
CA LEU A 245 15.20 -21.54 25.77
C LEU A 245 14.46 -22.60 26.60
N PHE A 246 13.15 -22.78 26.37
CA PHE A 246 12.36 -23.82 27.03
C PHE A 246 12.82 -25.24 26.64
N LEU A 247 13.16 -25.46 25.37
CA LEU A 247 13.71 -26.73 24.91
C LEU A 247 15.09 -27.00 25.54
N SER A 248 15.94 -25.98 25.67
CA SER A 248 17.25 -26.09 26.30
C SER A 248 17.13 -26.51 27.75
N THR A 249 16.29 -25.84 28.54
CA THR A 249 16.13 -26.18 29.95
C THR A 249 15.63 -27.61 30.13
N LEU A 250 14.73 -28.07 29.26
CA LEU A 250 14.21 -29.45 29.30
C LEU A 250 15.28 -30.50 28.93
N LEU A 251 16.13 -30.22 27.93
CA LEU A 251 17.21 -31.11 27.51
C LEU A 251 18.36 -31.15 28.54
N ASP A 252 18.70 -30.00 29.14
CA ASP A 252 19.73 -29.91 30.18
C ASP A 252 19.34 -30.73 31.43
N ILE A 253 18.05 -30.75 31.80
CA ILE A 253 17.52 -31.61 32.88
C ILE A 253 17.70 -33.11 32.58
N VAL A 254 17.66 -33.50 31.31
CA VAL A 254 17.84 -34.89 30.85
C VAL A 254 19.35 -35.23 30.67
N GLY A 255 20.25 -34.29 30.96
CA GLY A 255 21.70 -34.47 30.88
C GLY A 255 22.29 -34.28 29.48
N ILE A 256 21.52 -33.71 28.55
CA ILE A 256 21.99 -33.34 27.20
C ILE A 256 22.36 -31.85 27.25
N PRO A 257 23.64 -31.46 27.09
CA PRO A 257 24.10 -30.07 27.23
C PRO A 257 23.73 -29.21 26.01
N PHE A 258 22.43 -29.06 25.75
CA PHE A 258 21.90 -28.32 24.62
C PHE A 258 22.12 -26.81 24.76
N SER A 259 22.24 -26.29 25.99
CA SER A 259 22.56 -24.89 26.26
C SER A 259 23.80 -24.38 25.51
N THR A 260 24.86 -25.18 25.40
CA THR A 260 26.10 -24.83 24.67
C THR A 260 25.93 -24.83 23.15
N ILE A 261 25.00 -25.66 22.65
CA ILE A 261 24.65 -25.73 21.24
C ILE A 261 23.70 -24.57 20.89
N LEU A 262 22.79 -24.23 21.80
CA LEU A 262 21.86 -23.12 21.65
C LEU A 262 22.59 -21.77 21.57
N THR A 263 23.59 -21.52 22.43
CA THR A 263 24.37 -20.28 22.34
C THR A 263 25.09 -20.15 21.00
N ARG A 264 25.56 -21.26 20.43
CA ARG A 264 26.15 -21.29 19.09
C ARG A 264 25.11 -21.07 17.99
N ILE A 265 23.95 -21.73 18.08
CA ILE A 265 22.82 -21.53 17.14
C ILE A 265 22.35 -20.07 17.18
N LEU A 266 22.18 -19.48 18.37
CA LEU A 266 21.73 -18.10 18.54
C LEU A 266 22.74 -17.09 17.98
N TYR A 267 24.04 -17.39 18.09
CA TYR A 267 25.12 -16.57 17.53
C TYR A 267 25.28 -16.76 16.01
N ASP A 268 25.07 -17.98 15.51
CA ASP A 268 25.18 -18.35 14.09
C ASP A 268 23.90 -18.05 13.27
N LEU A 269 22.82 -17.58 13.90
CA LEU A 269 21.59 -17.12 13.24
C LEU A 269 21.42 -15.58 13.28
N PRO A 270 22.36 -14.77 12.74
CA PRO A 270 21.98 -13.47 12.25
C PRO A 270 21.02 -13.71 11.08
N ASN A 271 19.80 -13.20 11.21
CA ASN A 271 18.65 -13.18 10.29
C ASN A 271 18.71 -14.26 9.21
N SER A 272 17.89 -15.32 9.31
CA SER A 272 17.82 -16.35 8.25
C SER A 272 17.81 -15.66 6.90
N ARG A 273 18.83 -15.89 6.06
CA ARG A 273 19.04 -15.12 4.82
C ARG A 273 17.81 -15.17 3.90
N ALA A 274 16.99 -16.20 4.05
CA ALA A 274 15.68 -16.31 3.42
C ALA A 274 14.67 -15.25 3.90
N GLN A 275 14.64 -14.90 5.19
CA GLN A 275 13.77 -13.86 5.75
C GLN A 275 14.11 -12.46 5.22
N GLU A 276 15.41 -12.15 5.09
CA GLU A 276 15.90 -10.89 4.50
C GLU A 276 15.44 -10.74 3.06
N PHE A 277 15.67 -11.80 2.27
CA PHE A 277 15.52 -11.78 0.83
C PHE A 277 14.07 -11.95 0.35
N GLU A 278 13.37 -12.98 0.85
CA GLU A 278 12.03 -13.31 0.35
C GLU A 278 10.95 -12.38 0.92
N GLY A 279 11.13 -11.93 2.16
CA GLY A 279 10.16 -11.13 2.90
C GLY A 279 10.49 -9.64 2.88
N THR A 280 11.62 -9.25 3.46
CA THR A 280 11.86 -7.83 3.73
C THR A 280 12.22 -7.03 2.49
N ASP A 281 13.10 -7.52 1.61
CA ASP A 281 13.44 -6.78 0.38
C ASP A 281 12.24 -6.54 -0.51
N LYS A 282 11.41 -7.56 -0.69
CA LYS A 282 10.19 -7.49 -1.51
C LYS A 282 9.17 -6.53 -0.90
N ILE A 283 9.00 -6.58 0.43
CA ILE A 283 8.15 -5.64 1.16
C ILE A 283 8.70 -4.22 1.02
N GLY A 284 9.99 -4.01 1.28
CA GLY A 284 10.65 -2.71 1.19
C GLY A 284 10.53 -2.10 -0.20
N LEU A 285 10.80 -2.88 -1.26
CA LEU A 285 10.62 -2.47 -2.65
C LEU A 285 9.18 -2.01 -2.92
N ARG A 286 8.18 -2.75 -2.47
CA ARG A 286 6.76 -2.38 -2.62
C ARG A 286 6.38 -1.15 -1.78
N LEU A 287 6.88 -1.04 -0.54
CA LEU A 287 6.63 0.11 0.33
C LEU A 287 7.17 1.41 -0.29
N SER A 288 8.40 1.38 -0.80
CA SER A 288 9.02 2.52 -1.49
C SER A 288 8.29 2.86 -2.80
N SER A 289 7.87 1.83 -3.55
CA SER A 289 7.11 2.01 -4.80
C SER A 289 5.74 2.66 -4.57
N ARG A 290 4.99 2.23 -3.55
CA ARG A 290 3.70 2.85 -3.19
C ARG A 290 3.86 4.30 -2.75
N ALA A 291 4.97 4.60 -2.08
CA ALA A 291 5.35 5.96 -1.69
C ALA A 291 5.89 6.79 -2.87
N CYS A 292 5.84 6.28 -4.11
CA CYS A 292 6.25 6.97 -5.33
C CYS A 292 7.73 7.38 -5.34
N PHE A 293 8.59 6.62 -4.67
CA PHE A 293 10.04 6.69 -4.87
C PHE A 293 10.46 5.78 -6.01
N ASP A 294 11.59 6.08 -6.66
CA ASP A 294 12.10 5.26 -7.76
C ASP A 294 12.45 3.84 -7.28
N PRO A 295 11.76 2.79 -7.77
CA PRO A 295 12.05 1.41 -7.41
C PRO A 295 13.49 0.97 -7.78
N GLU A 296 14.12 1.59 -8.80
CA GLU A 296 15.49 1.25 -9.22
C GLU A 296 16.53 1.62 -8.15
N ALA A 297 16.22 2.58 -7.28
CA ALA A 297 17.12 2.99 -6.20
C ALA A 297 17.39 1.85 -5.20
N VAL A 298 16.48 0.88 -5.05
CA VAL A 298 16.62 -0.25 -4.12
C VAL A 298 17.76 -1.19 -4.54
N PRO A 299 17.76 -1.82 -5.74
CA PRO A 299 18.89 -2.64 -6.17
C PRO A 299 20.19 -1.84 -6.33
N GLU A 300 20.11 -0.54 -6.64
CA GLU A 300 21.32 0.29 -6.72
C GLU A 300 21.95 0.54 -5.34
N MET A 301 21.13 0.77 -4.30
CA MET A 301 21.58 0.92 -2.92
C MET A 301 22.36 -0.33 -2.44
N PHE A 302 21.85 -1.53 -2.67
CA PHE A 302 22.56 -2.77 -2.32
C PHE A 302 23.87 -2.94 -3.10
N LYS A 303 23.89 -2.53 -4.37
CA LYS A 303 25.12 -2.53 -5.17
C LYS A 303 26.17 -1.57 -4.60
N ARG A 304 25.76 -0.36 -4.20
CA ARG A 304 26.65 0.65 -3.58
C ARG A 304 27.20 0.14 -2.24
N LEU A 305 26.37 -0.49 -1.41
CA LEU A 305 26.80 -1.11 -0.16
C LEU A 305 27.84 -2.22 -0.38
N GLY A 306 27.61 -3.13 -1.34
CA GLY A 306 28.57 -4.19 -1.66
C GLY A 306 29.89 -3.66 -2.24
N GLN A 307 29.87 -2.54 -2.96
CA GLN A 307 31.09 -1.85 -3.41
C GLN A 307 31.85 -1.22 -2.24
N LEU A 308 31.13 -0.59 -1.30
CA LEU A 308 31.72 0.00 -0.10
C LEU A 308 32.40 -1.06 0.77
N GLU A 309 31.77 -2.22 0.95
CA GLU A 309 32.34 -3.37 1.68
C GLU A 309 33.69 -3.81 1.09
N ARG A 310 33.76 -3.95 -0.25
CA ARG A 310 35.01 -4.31 -0.95
C ARG A 310 36.08 -3.23 -0.81
N ALA A 311 35.69 -1.96 -0.91
CA ALA A 311 36.61 -0.84 -0.80
C ALA A 311 37.20 -0.72 0.62
N MET A 312 36.45 -1.10 1.65
CA MET A 312 36.85 -0.96 3.04
C MET A 312 37.69 -2.12 3.61
N SER A 313 38.09 -3.11 2.78
CA SER A 313 39.08 -4.15 3.11
C SER A 313 39.00 -4.71 4.55
N GLY A 314 37.80 -5.04 5.03
CA GLY A 314 37.60 -5.65 6.34
C GLY A 314 37.23 -4.70 7.50
N ARG A 315 37.03 -3.40 7.27
CA ARG A 315 36.27 -2.55 8.21
C ARG A 315 34.79 -2.91 8.14
N HIS A 316 34.22 -3.27 9.29
CA HIS A 316 32.84 -3.73 9.45
C HIS A 316 31.86 -2.56 9.20
N ILE A 317 30.93 -2.74 8.26
CA ILE A 317 29.76 -1.85 8.11
C ILE A 317 28.67 -2.45 8.97
N ASP A 318 28.26 -1.77 10.05
CA ASP A 318 27.28 -2.29 11.01
C ASP A 318 25.97 -2.71 10.33
N PHE A 319 25.53 -1.96 9.31
CA PHE A 319 24.38 -2.34 8.48
C PHE A 319 24.59 -3.66 7.72
N LEU A 320 25.78 -3.93 7.18
CA LEU A 320 26.04 -5.17 6.42
C LEU A 320 26.22 -6.40 7.29
N THR A 321 26.56 -6.18 8.57
CA THR A 321 26.60 -7.22 9.59
C THR A 321 25.25 -7.86 9.79
N THR A 322 24.21 -7.02 9.86
CA THR A 322 22.82 -7.45 10.00
C THR A 322 22.19 -7.75 8.65
N HIS A 323 22.67 -7.12 7.56
CA HIS A 323 22.16 -7.25 6.20
C HIS A 323 23.27 -7.50 5.17
N PRO A 324 23.75 -8.74 4.98
CA PRO A 324 24.79 -9.01 4.00
C PRO A 324 24.34 -8.64 2.58
N ALA A 325 25.12 -7.80 1.91
CA ALA A 325 24.90 -7.46 0.51
C ALA A 325 25.35 -8.64 -0.37
N SER A 326 24.45 -9.12 -1.21
CA SER A 326 24.75 -10.19 -2.18
C SER A 326 24.44 -9.68 -3.59
N GLU A 327 25.34 -9.91 -4.55
CA GLU A 327 25.07 -9.55 -5.95
C GLU A 327 23.79 -10.24 -6.45
N LYS A 328 23.58 -11.50 -6.06
CA LYS A 328 22.35 -12.27 -6.36
C LYS A 328 21.08 -11.59 -5.83
N ARG A 329 21.17 -10.92 -4.67
CA ARG A 329 20.05 -10.18 -4.06
C ARG A 329 19.69 -8.96 -4.91
N SER A 330 20.71 -8.23 -5.38
CA SER A 330 20.49 -7.09 -6.28
C SER A 330 19.90 -7.49 -7.63
N GLU A 331 20.29 -8.66 -8.17
CA GLU A 331 19.77 -9.17 -9.44
C GLU A 331 18.30 -9.58 -9.33
N ALA A 332 17.93 -10.32 -8.29
CA ALA A 332 16.54 -10.71 -8.09
C ALA A 332 15.62 -9.52 -7.77
N LEU A 333 16.12 -8.48 -7.08
CA LEU A 333 15.39 -7.23 -6.92
C LEU A 333 15.14 -6.54 -8.27
N ARG A 334 16.09 -6.63 -9.22
CA ARG A 334 15.88 -6.11 -10.59
C ARG A 334 14.80 -6.89 -11.34
N GLU A 335 14.72 -8.20 -11.15
CA GLU A 335 13.67 -9.03 -11.75
C GLU A 335 12.27 -8.63 -11.26
N MET A 336 12.14 -8.08 -10.04
CA MET A 336 10.89 -7.60 -9.46
C MET A 336 10.53 -6.15 -9.83
N LEU A 337 11.41 -5.41 -10.51
CA LEU A 337 11.16 -4.00 -10.88
C LEU A 337 9.87 -3.80 -11.71
N PRO A 338 9.53 -4.65 -12.70
CA PRO A 338 8.29 -4.48 -13.44
C PRO A 338 7.07 -4.50 -12.52
N GLU A 339 7.02 -5.41 -11.55
CA GLU A 339 5.95 -5.46 -10.56
C GLU A 339 5.94 -4.19 -9.70
N ALA A 340 7.12 -3.74 -9.25
CA ALA A 340 7.27 -2.52 -8.46
C ALA A 340 6.72 -1.27 -9.18
N TYR A 341 7.00 -1.11 -10.47
CA TYR A 341 6.45 -0.03 -11.28
C TYR A 341 4.93 -0.11 -11.44
N THR A 342 4.35 -1.32 -11.54
CA THR A 342 2.88 -1.45 -11.53
C THR A 342 2.26 -1.00 -10.21
N VAL A 343 2.92 -1.30 -9.09
CA VAL A 343 2.48 -0.88 -7.76
C VAL A 343 2.59 0.64 -7.60
N GLN A 344 3.66 1.24 -8.13
CA GLN A 344 3.86 2.69 -8.15
C GLN A 344 2.78 3.39 -8.99
N ALA A 345 2.49 2.89 -10.19
CA ALA A 345 1.48 3.45 -11.08
C ALA A 345 0.06 3.37 -10.52
N ALA A 346 -0.22 2.38 -9.68
CA ALA A 346 -1.51 2.23 -9.01
C ALA A 346 -1.68 3.12 -7.76
N SER A 347 -0.62 3.80 -7.30
CA SER A 347 -0.66 4.61 -6.09
C SER A 347 -1.28 6.00 -6.35
N PRO A 348 -2.34 6.40 -5.61
CA PRO A 348 -2.98 7.71 -5.80
C PRO A 348 -2.05 8.87 -5.44
N MET A 349 -1.12 8.66 -4.51
CA MET A 349 -0.12 9.66 -4.15
C MET A 349 0.80 9.95 -5.34
N CYS A 350 1.18 8.91 -6.09
CA CYS A 350 2.03 9.06 -7.26
C CYS A 350 1.30 9.77 -8.39
N GLU A 351 0.01 9.45 -8.60
CA GLU A 351 -0.83 10.17 -9.55
C GLU A 351 -0.92 11.66 -9.23
N LYS A 352 -1.15 12.02 -7.95
CA LYS A 352 -1.18 13.42 -7.50
C LYS A 352 0.13 14.15 -7.79
N GLU A 353 1.26 13.54 -7.45
CA GLU A 353 2.58 14.14 -7.68
C GLU A 353 2.91 14.27 -9.17
N PHE A 354 2.57 13.26 -9.97
CA PHE A 354 2.75 13.27 -11.41
C PHE A 354 1.94 14.39 -12.07
N VAL A 355 0.66 14.52 -11.71
CA VAL A 355 -0.21 15.60 -12.21
C VAL A 355 0.32 16.96 -11.80
N TYR A 356 0.73 17.12 -10.54
CA TYR A 356 1.29 18.38 -10.06
C TYR A 356 2.61 18.74 -10.76
N GLY A 357 3.49 17.75 -10.99
CA GLY A 357 4.72 17.91 -11.74
C GLY A 357 4.48 18.31 -13.20
N ALA A 358 3.50 17.68 -13.86
CA ALA A 358 3.09 18.03 -15.21
C ALA A 358 2.53 19.46 -15.29
N LEU A 359 1.69 19.86 -14.33
CA LEU A 359 1.15 21.21 -14.25
C LEU A 359 2.23 22.28 -14.03
N LYS A 360 3.27 21.99 -13.23
CA LYS A 360 4.44 22.89 -13.10
C LYS A 360 5.16 23.12 -14.43
N GLN A 361 5.13 22.13 -15.31
CA GLN A 361 5.70 22.21 -16.66
C GLN A 361 4.71 22.78 -17.69
N SER A 362 3.56 23.28 -17.25
CA SER A 362 2.46 23.72 -18.11
C SER A 362 1.88 22.62 -19.02
N LEU A 363 2.00 21.35 -18.64
CA LEU A 363 1.49 20.21 -19.38
C LEU A 363 0.22 19.65 -18.72
N ARG A 364 -0.78 19.33 -19.55
CA ARG A 364 -2.00 18.61 -19.12
C ARG A 364 -1.93 17.16 -19.58
N LEU A 365 -2.58 16.26 -18.83
CA LEU A 365 -2.65 14.82 -19.15
C LEU A 365 -3.28 14.51 -20.51
N ASP A 366 -4.20 15.35 -20.97
CA ASP A 366 -4.92 15.21 -22.24
C ASP A 366 -4.24 15.93 -23.41
N GLY A 367 -3.07 16.53 -23.20
CA GLY A 367 -2.28 17.21 -24.23
C GLY A 367 -2.85 18.57 -24.67
N ARG A 368 -3.94 19.05 -24.07
CA ARG A 368 -4.55 20.35 -24.39
C ARG A 368 -3.78 21.50 -23.78
N ALA A 369 -3.96 22.71 -24.31
CA ALA A 369 -3.42 23.90 -23.69
C ALA A 369 -4.12 24.20 -22.34
N MET A 370 -3.46 25.01 -21.50
CA MET A 370 -3.98 25.37 -20.17
C MET A 370 -5.35 26.05 -20.21
N LEU A 371 -5.58 26.92 -21.17
CA LEU A 371 -6.83 27.69 -21.32
C LEU A 371 -7.84 27.05 -22.30
N GLU A 372 -7.51 25.90 -22.87
CA GLU A 372 -8.35 25.25 -23.87
C GLU A 372 -9.46 24.42 -23.20
N MET A 373 -10.71 24.68 -23.59
CA MET A 373 -11.89 23.91 -23.18
C MET A 373 -12.01 22.61 -23.99
N ARG A 374 -12.67 21.59 -23.45
CA ARG A 374 -12.97 20.36 -24.23
C ARG A 374 -14.06 20.71 -25.23
N THR A 375 -14.00 20.16 -26.44
CA THR A 375 -15.01 20.39 -27.47
C THR A 375 -16.37 19.79 -27.03
N PRO A 376 -17.43 20.60 -26.87
CA PRO A 376 -18.74 20.09 -26.51
C PRO A 376 -19.40 19.42 -27.72
N THR A 377 -20.03 18.28 -27.50
CA THR A 377 -20.87 17.57 -28.48
C THR A 377 -22.31 17.56 -27.98
N LEU A 378 -23.24 17.99 -28.83
CA LEU A 378 -24.65 18.11 -28.49
C LEU A 378 -25.44 17.09 -29.31
N THR A 379 -26.22 16.26 -28.64
CA THR A 379 -27.11 15.27 -29.25
C THR A 379 -28.54 15.59 -28.88
N PHE A 380 -29.41 15.65 -29.86
CA PHE A 380 -30.83 15.97 -29.68
C PHE A 380 -31.67 14.69 -29.68
N GLY A 381 -32.71 14.69 -28.85
CA GLY A 381 -33.61 13.56 -28.67
C GLY A 381 -34.81 13.63 -29.62
N PRO A 382 -35.66 12.60 -29.61
CA PRO A 382 -36.91 12.61 -30.37
C PRO A 382 -37.92 13.63 -29.83
N GLU A 383 -37.85 13.95 -28.53
CA GLU A 383 -38.73 14.93 -27.88
C GLU A 383 -38.10 16.33 -27.88
N LEU A 384 -38.94 17.35 -28.11
CA LEU A 384 -38.52 18.75 -28.07
C LEU A 384 -38.18 19.14 -26.63
N GLY A 385 -37.01 19.73 -26.43
CA GLY A 385 -36.48 20.04 -25.10
C GLY A 385 -35.63 18.94 -24.46
N TRP A 386 -35.43 17.80 -25.12
CA TRP A 386 -34.44 16.78 -24.73
C TRP A 386 -33.09 17.06 -25.40
N VAL A 387 -32.03 17.20 -24.61
CA VAL A 387 -30.67 17.46 -25.10
C VAL A 387 -29.64 16.72 -24.23
N GLU A 388 -28.80 15.91 -24.85
CA GLU A 388 -27.61 15.34 -24.23
C GLU A 388 -26.37 16.17 -24.64
N CYS A 389 -25.65 16.69 -23.65
CA CYS A 389 -24.38 17.38 -23.84
C CYS A 389 -23.23 16.50 -23.32
N SER A 390 -22.24 16.27 -24.16
CA SER A 390 -21.01 15.57 -23.80
C SER A 390 -19.80 16.50 -23.91
N LEU A 391 -19.05 16.59 -22.82
CA LEU A 391 -17.82 17.36 -22.71
C LEU A 391 -16.65 16.41 -22.43
N GLY A 392 -16.21 15.70 -23.47
CA GLY A 392 -15.28 14.57 -23.36
C GLY A 392 -15.98 13.36 -22.73
N LYS A 393 -15.54 12.94 -21.54
CA LYS A 393 -16.17 11.83 -20.80
C LYS A 393 -17.37 12.28 -19.96
N THR A 394 -17.44 13.54 -19.58
CA THR A 394 -18.55 14.10 -18.81
C THR A 394 -19.80 14.12 -19.69
N ARG A 395 -20.92 13.61 -19.18
CA ARG A 395 -22.21 13.58 -19.90
C ARG A 395 -23.33 14.10 -19.02
N VAL A 396 -24.10 15.02 -19.57
CA VAL A 396 -25.23 15.67 -18.89
C VAL A 396 -26.43 15.67 -19.82
N LEU A 397 -27.56 15.21 -19.30
CA LEU A 397 -28.85 15.24 -19.98
C LEU A 397 -29.68 16.39 -19.41
N ALA A 398 -30.23 17.22 -20.28
CA ALA A 398 -31.18 18.26 -19.92
C ALA A 398 -32.54 17.97 -20.54
N GLN A 399 -33.58 18.10 -19.73
CA GLN A 399 -34.97 17.94 -20.13
C GLN A 399 -35.78 19.17 -19.66
N VAL A 400 -36.59 19.71 -20.56
CA VAL A 400 -37.47 20.85 -20.28
C VAL A 400 -38.92 20.42 -20.41
N ASP A 401 -39.69 20.59 -19.34
CA ASP A 401 -41.13 20.35 -19.32
C ASP A 401 -41.89 21.67 -19.05
N GLY A 402 -43.01 21.89 -19.74
CA GLY A 402 -43.89 23.04 -19.52
C GLY A 402 -45.29 22.63 -19.05
N LYS A 403 -45.79 23.23 -17.97
CA LYS A 403 -47.16 23.01 -17.45
C LYS A 403 -47.84 24.34 -17.16
N MET A 404 -49.16 24.42 -17.33
CA MET A 404 -49.92 25.63 -16.93
C MET A 404 -50.29 25.56 -15.45
N VAL A 405 -49.92 26.58 -14.69
CA VAL A 405 -50.16 26.67 -13.24
C VAL A 405 -50.68 28.08 -12.90
N LYS A 406 -51.36 28.22 -11.76
CA LYS A 406 -51.72 29.54 -11.24
C LYS A 406 -50.46 30.27 -10.74
N PRO A 407 -50.24 31.54 -11.11
CA PRO A 407 -49.08 32.28 -10.63
C PRO A 407 -49.17 32.57 -9.12
N PRO A 408 -48.04 32.79 -8.44
CA PRO A 408 -48.03 33.26 -7.07
C PRO A 408 -48.63 34.68 -6.98
N PRO A 409 -49.29 35.03 -5.86
CA PRO A 409 -49.98 36.32 -5.72
C PRO A 409 -49.01 37.52 -5.76
N GLU A 410 -47.73 37.30 -5.43
CA GLU A 410 -46.69 38.33 -5.46
C GLU A 410 -46.36 38.80 -6.88
N ARG A 411 -46.47 37.91 -7.89
CA ARG A 411 -46.10 38.18 -9.28
C ARG A 411 -47.10 37.54 -10.26
N PRO A 412 -48.28 38.16 -10.45
CA PRO A 412 -49.36 37.60 -11.27
C PRO A 412 -49.13 37.71 -12.79
N LEU A 413 -48.18 38.53 -13.22
CA LEU A 413 -47.86 38.82 -14.63
C LEU A 413 -46.65 38.04 -15.16
N GLU A 414 -45.93 37.32 -14.30
CA GLU A 414 -44.72 36.57 -14.66
C GLU A 414 -44.99 35.06 -14.62
N GLY A 415 -44.44 34.32 -15.59
CA GLY A 415 -44.35 32.87 -15.54
C GLY A 415 -43.28 32.37 -14.56
N MET A 416 -43.37 31.09 -14.22
CA MET A 416 -42.48 30.45 -13.26
C MET A 416 -41.45 29.58 -13.97
N ILE A 417 -40.21 29.63 -13.49
CA ILE A 417 -39.13 28.74 -13.94
C ILE A 417 -38.52 28.06 -12.72
N THR A 418 -38.39 26.74 -12.77
CA THR A 418 -37.74 25.95 -11.72
C THR A 418 -36.65 25.08 -12.34
N ILE A 419 -35.45 25.15 -11.77
CA ILE A 419 -34.28 24.41 -12.23
C ILE A 419 -33.94 23.38 -11.15
N HIS A 420 -33.85 22.12 -11.56
CA HIS A 420 -33.43 21.01 -10.71
C HIS A 420 -32.22 20.34 -11.33
N SER A 421 -31.20 20.07 -10.52
CA SER A 421 -30.07 19.23 -10.89
C SER A 421 -30.13 17.97 -10.04
N GLU A 422 -30.05 16.81 -10.67
CA GLU A 422 -30.01 15.52 -10.00
C GLU A 422 -28.68 14.83 -10.32
N LEU A 423 -27.95 14.44 -9.27
CA LEU A 423 -26.75 13.61 -9.39
C LEU A 423 -27.14 12.14 -9.24
N SER A 424 -27.00 11.39 -10.34
CA SER A 424 -27.26 9.95 -10.34
C SER A 424 -26.07 9.19 -9.77
N SER A 425 -26.32 8.05 -9.11
CA SER A 425 -25.28 7.07 -8.77
C SER A 425 -24.61 6.47 -10.01
N MET A 426 -25.19 6.65 -11.19
CA MET A 426 -24.54 6.33 -12.46
C MET A 426 -23.36 7.25 -12.77
N ALA A 427 -23.35 8.48 -12.23
CA ALA A 427 -22.32 9.47 -12.53
C ALA A 427 -20.98 9.13 -11.87
N SER A 428 -21.02 8.68 -10.62
CA SER A 428 -19.88 8.13 -9.88
C SER A 428 -20.39 7.29 -8.71
N ASN A 429 -19.55 6.37 -8.21
CA ASN A 429 -19.87 5.56 -7.03
C ASN A 429 -19.91 6.37 -5.72
N GLU A 430 -19.49 7.65 -5.76
CA GLU A 430 -19.50 8.53 -4.58
C GLU A 430 -20.89 9.12 -4.31
N TYR A 431 -21.79 9.10 -5.31
CA TYR A 431 -23.12 9.68 -5.19
C TYR A 431 -24.16 8.64 -4.78
N GLU A 432 -24.79 8.87 -3.64
CA GLU A 432 -25.90 8.05 -3.14
C GLU A 432 -27.26 8.67 -3.54
N PRO A 433 -28.20 7.88 -4.08
CA PRO A 433 -29.52 8.41 -4.43
C PRO A 433 -30.31 8.80 -3.17
N GLY A 434 -30.88 10.01 -3.18
CA GLY A 434 -31.77 10.50 -2.12
C GLY A 434 -31.10 11.35 -1.04
N ARG A 435 -29.76 11.38 -0.97
CA ARG A 435 -29.02 12.35 -0.16
C ARG A 435 -28.41 13.39 -1.09
N ALA A 436 -28.92 14.62 -1.03
CA ALA A 436 -28.35 15.72 -1.80
C ALA A 436 -26.89 15.96 -1.37
N SER A 437 -25.95 15.77 -2.30
CA SER A 437 -24.54 16.05 -2.03
C SER A 437 -24.28 17.56 -1.96
N ASP A 438 -23.22 17.98 -1.27
CA ASP A 438 -22.84 19.40 -1.22
C ASP A 438 -22.57 19.98 -2.62
N GLN A 439 -22.06 19.13 -3.53
CA GLN A 439 -21.87 19.47 -4.94
C GLN A 439 -23.20 19.70 -5.64
N GLU A 440 -24.21 18.86 -5.42
CA GLU A 440 -25.56 18.99 -6.00
C GLU A 440 -26.21 20.33 -5.65
N VAL A 441 -26.16 20.69 -4.37
CA VAL A 441 -26.70 21.95 -3.87
C VAL A 441 -25.95 23.13 -4.47
N THR A 442 -24.63 23.02 -4.59
CA THR A 442 -23.77 24.05 -5.18
C THR A 442 -24.09 24.27 -6.66
N ILE A 443 -24.21 23.19 -7.44
CA ILE A 443 -24.53 23.24 -8.87
C ILE A 443 -25.93 23.80 -9.09
N THR A 444 -26.93 23.31 -8.35
CA THR A 444 -28.31 23.81 -8.44
C THR A 444 -28.35 25.32 -8.17
N ARG A 445 -27.65 25.79 -7.12
CA ARG A 445 -27.59 27.22 -6.80
C ARG A 445 -26.84 28.04 -7.85
N MET A 446 -25.78 27.50 -8.45
CA MET A 446 -25.05 28.17 -9.52
C MET A 446 -25.88 28.24 -10.81
N LEU A 447 -26.57 27.17 -11.19
CA LEU A 447 -27.47 27.14 -12.34
C LEU A 447 -28.66 28.08 -12.15
N ASP A 448 -29.26 28.14 -10.96
CA ASP A 448 -30.33 29.09 -10.67
C ASP A 448 -29.84 30.54 -10.82
N LYS A 449 -28.65 30.86 -10.29
CA LYS A 449 -28.03 32.17 -10.50
C LYS A 449 -27.71 32.45 -11.97
N ALA A 450 -27.21 31.47 -12.71
CA ALA A 450 -26.74 31.64 -14.08
C ALA A 450 -27.88 31.75 -15.10
N LEU A 451 -29.00 31.04 -14.89
CA LEU A 451 -30.12 30.98 -15.85
C LEU A 451 -31.32 31.82 -15.40
N ARG A 452 -31.66 31.85 -14.11
CA ARG A 452 -32.86 32.54 -13.61
C ARG A 452 -32.62 34.02 -13.32
N ARG A 453 -31.42 34.39 -12.83
CA ARG A 453 -31.06 35.79 -12.51
C ARG A 453 -30.54 36.57 -13.71
N SER A 454 -30.01 35.89 -14.72
CA SER A 454 -29.59 36.50 -15.99
C SER A 454 -30.77 36.81 -16.92
N ASP A 455 -32.00 36.51 -16.50
CA ASP A 455 -33.22 36.59 -17.32
C ASP A 455 -33.03 35.97 -18.71
N ALA A 456 -32.35 34.81 -18.75
CA ALA A 456 -32.10 34.06 -19.98
C ALA A 456 -33.38 33.62 -20.70
N VAL A 457 -34.52 33.62 -19.99
CA VAL A 457 -35.87 33.35 -20.50
C VAL A 457 -36.77 34.50 -20.10
N ASP A 458 -37.54 35.02 -21.06
CA ASP A 458 -38.52 36.07 -20.81
C ASP A 458 -39.73 35.52 -20.05
N LYS A 459 -39.83 35.89 -18.77
CA LYS A 459 -40.87 35.46 -17.84
C LYS A 459 -42.22 36.11 -18.13
N GLU A 460 -42.25 37.30 -18.73
CA GLU A 460 -43.51 37.99 -19.03
C GLU A 460 -44.22 37.32 -20.21
N SER A 461 -43.45 36.87 -21.22
CA SER A 461 -43.96 36.10 -22.36
C SER A 461 -44.63 34.77 -21.99
N LEU A 462 -44.45 34.30 -20.75
CA LEU A 462 -45.02 33.06 -20.23
C LEU A 462 -46.41 33.25 -19.61
N CYS A 463 -46.87 34.48 -19.42
CA CYS A 463 -48.20 34.77 -18.92
C CYS A 463 -49.26 34.61 -20.03
N VAL A 464 -50.33 33.86 -19.76
CA VAL A 464 -51.46 33.69 -20.69
C VAL A 464 -52.63 34.55 -20.22
N LEU A 465 -53.08 34.32 -18.98
CA LEU A 465 -54.10 35.13 -18.31
C LEU A 465 -53.55 35.62 -16.97
N ALA A 466 -53.42 36.93 -16.84
CA ALA A 466 -52.89 37.59 -15.65
C ALA A 466 -53.59 37.11 -14.38
N GLY A 467 -52.81 36.61 -13.41
CA GLY A 467 -53.32 36.15 -12.10
C GLY A 467 -54.09 34.82 -12.10
N GLN A 468 -54.42 34.25 -13.26
CA GLN A 468 -55.14 32.97 -13.35
C GLN A 468 -54.26 31.84 -13.86
N ARG A 469 -53.59 32.01 -15.00
CA ARG A 469 -52.90 30.94 -15.73
C ARG A 469 -51.60 31.46 -16.34
N VAL A 470 -50.48 30.90 -15.87
CA VAL A 470 -49.14 31.16 -16.40
C VAL A 470 -48.44 29.84 -16.73
N TRP A 471 -47.47 29.89 -17.63
CA TRP A 471 -46.59 28.76 -17.87
C TRP A 471 -45.57 28.59 -16.74
N HIS A 472 -45.46 27.36 -16.24
CA HIS A 472 -44.42 26.87 -15.35
C HIS A 472 -43.48 25.99 -16.16
N ILE A 473 -42.26 26.48 -16.40
CA ILE A 473 -41.20 25.73 -17.08
C ILE A 473 -40.30 25.08 -16.03
N ARG A 474 -40.15 23.77 -16.13
CA ARG A 474 -39.24 22.97 -15.31
C ARG A 474 -38.07 22.51 -16.17
N LEU A 475 -36.86 22.94 -15.83
CA LEU A 475 -35.63 22.42 -16.40
C LEU A 475 -35.04 21.42 -15.41
N THR A 476 -34.99 20.15 -15.80
CA THR A 476 -34.33 19.09 -15.03
C THR A 476 -33.03 18.71 -15.73
N ILE A 477 -31.94 18.73 -14.98
CA ILE A 477 -30.61 18.36 -15.45
C ILE A 477 -30.20 17.09 -14.73
N HIS A 478 -29.98 16.03 -15.48
CA HIS A 478 -29.48 14.75 -14.98
C HIS A 478 -28.01 14.58 -15.36
N ILE A 479 -27.15 14.44 -14.36
CA ILE A 479 -25.72 14.17 -14.60
C ILE A 479 -25.54 12.67 -14.75
N LEU A 480 -25.08 12.23 -15.93
CA LEU A 480 -24.96 10.81 -16.28
C LEU A 480 -23.56 10.25 -16.02
N SER A 481 -22.52 11.07 -16.21
CA SER A 481 -21.13 10.69 -15.99
C SER A 481 -20.32 11.89 -15.52
N ASP A 482 -19.61 11.76 -14.40
CA ASP A 482 -18.69 12.77 -13.91
C ASP A 482 -17.23 12.48 -14.32
N ALA A 483 -16.64 13.40 -15.08
CA ALA A 483 -15.22 13.44 -15.39
C ALA A 483 -14.67 14.88 -15.33
N GLY A 484 -15.24 15.68 -14.42
CA GLY A 484 -14.94 17.09 -14.22
C GLY A 484 -15.71 18.04 -15.15
N ASN A 485 -15.64 19.33 -14.81
CA ASN A 485 -16.33 20.43 -15.49
C ASN A 485 -17.84 20.22 -15.72
N MET A 486 -18.53 19.66 -14.72
CA MET A 486 -19.97 19.38 -14.80
C MET A 486 -20.84 20.64 -14.87
N LEU A 487 -20.42 21.74 -14.24
CA LEU A 487 -21.17 23.00 -14.22
C LEU A 487 -21.31 23.61 -15.62
N ASP A 488 -20.20 23.75 -16.35
CA ASP A 488 -20.22 24.29 -17.71
C ASP A 488 -21.04 23.41 -18.65
N CYS A 489 -20.89 22.08 -18.52
CA CYS A 489 -21.67 21.12 -19.30
C CYS A 489 -23.18 21.24 -18.99
N ALA A 490 -23.55 21.42 -17.73
CA ALA A 490 -24.94 21.62 -17.30
C ALA A 490 -25.51 22.96 -17.77
N CYS A 491 -24.72 24.04 -17.72
CA CYS A 491 -25.11 25.35 -18.27
C CYS A 491 -25.36 25.27 -19.78
N LEU A 492 -24.45 24.64 -20.54
CA LEU A 492 -24.60 24.45 -21.98
C LEU A 492 -25.83 23.60 -22.30
N ALA A 493 -25.99 22.45 -21.64
CA ALA A 493 -27.15 21.59 -21.82
C ALA A 493 -28.47 22.33 -21.51
N GLY A 494 -28.50 23.08 -20.40
CA GLY A 494 -29.67 23.86 -19.99
C GLY A 494 -30.07 24.94 -21.00
N ILE A 495 -29.11 25.73 -21.49
CA ILE A 495 -29.38 26.78 -22.50
C ILE A 495 -29.85 26.15 -23.81
N VAL A 496 -29.17 25.10 -24.28
CA VAL A 496 -29.53 24.42 -25.53
C VAL A 496 -30.91 23.76 -25.41
N ALA A 497 -31.23 23.16 -24.26
CA ALA A 497 -32.54 22.57 -24.01
C ALA A 497 -33.65 23.63 -23.98
N LEU A 498 -33.43 24.79 -23.34
CA LEU A 498 -34.38 25.90 -23.34
C LEU A 498 -34.59 26.52 -24.73
N LYS A 499 -33.56 26.51 -25.59
CA LYS A 499 -33.66 26.95 -27.00
C LYS A 499 -34.33 25.91 -27.90
N HIS A 500 -34.12 24.62 -27.62
CA HIS A 500 -34.70 23.50 -28.36
C HIS A 500 -36.16 23.27 -27.98
N PHE A 501 -36.54 23.56 -26.74
CA PHE A 501 -37.90 23.42 -26.24
C PHE A 501 -38.87 24.36 -26.97
N ARG A 502 -40.05 23.83 -27.24
CA ARG A 502 -41.13 24.54 -27.94
C ARG A 502 -42.40 24.36 -27.13
N ARG A 503 -43.02 25.48 -26.75
CA ARG A 503 -44.30 25.43 -26.03
C ARG A 503 -45.44 25.10 -27.02
N PRO A 504 -46.48 24.38 -26.59
CA PRO A 504 -47.69 24.23 -27.38
C PRO A 504 -48.42 25.58 -27.49
N GLU A 505 -49.10 25.79 -28.60
CA GLU A 505 -49.89 27.00 -28.84
C GLU A 505 -51.20 26.97 -28.05
N VAL A 506 -51.65 28.15 -27.63
CA VAL A 506 -52.78 28.32 -26.72
C VAL A 506 -53.72 29.35 -27.31
N GLU A 507 -54.97 28.97 -27.52
CA GLU A 507 -56.03 29.91 -27.87
C GLU A 507 -56.83 30.26 -26.62
N VAL A 508 -57.05 31.56 -26.43
CA VAL A 508 -57.78 32.13 -25.30
C VAL A 508 -59.08 32.71 -25.84
N VAL A 509 -60.21 32.13 -25.44
CA VAL A 509 -61.55 32.65 -25.78
C VAL A 509 -62.24 33.03 -24.47
N GLY A 510 -62.21 34.32 -24.13
CA GLY A 510 -62.69 34.79 -22.83
C GLY A 510 -61.84 34.23 -21.68
N ASP A 511 -62.48 33.50 -20.77
CA ASP A 511 -61.83 32.83 -19.63
C ASP A 511 -61.52 31.34 -19.91
N GLU A 512 -61.95 30.80 -21.06
CA GLU A 512 -61.68 29.41 -21.44
C GLU A 512 -60.39 29.31 -22.28
N ILE A 513 -59.51 28.40 -21.85
CA ILE A 513 -58.21 28.15 -22.49
C ILE A 513 -58.29 26.82 -23.23
N THR A 514 -58.11 26.85 -24.54
CA THR A 514 -58.02 25.64 -25.37
C THR A 514 -56.58 25.43 -25.80
N ILE A 515 -56.00 24.29 -25.43
CA ILE A 515 -54.64 23.92 -25.86
C ILE A 515 -54.74 23.32 -27.26
N VAL A 516 -54.22 24.04 -28.26
CA VAL A 516 -54.15 23.53 -29.62
C VAL A 516 -52.93 22.62 -29.70
N ARG A 517 -53.15 21.31 -29.78
CA ARG A 517 -52.06 20.36 -30.08
C ARG A 517 -51.59 20.62 -31.51
N ILE A 518 -50.38 21.13 -31.65
CA ILE A 518 -49.76 21.43 -32.95
C ILE A 518 -49.67 20.11 -33.75
N PRO A 519 -50.18 20.06 -35.00
CA PRO A 519 -49.93 18.95 -35.91
C PRO A 519 -48.44 18.84 -36.26
N PRO A 520 -47.87 17.66 -36.50
CA PRO A 520 -46.42 17.45 -36.67
C PRO A 520 -45.76 18.18 -37.87
N HIS A 521 -46.51 18.96 -38.64
CA HIS A 521 -46.10 19.58 -39.90
C HIS A 521 -45.98 21.12 -39.84
N LEU A 522 -46.39 21.78 -38.75
CA LEU A 522 -46.14 23.21 -38.57
C LEU A 522 -44.83 23.44 -37.80
N PRO A 523 -43.99 24.41 -38.20
CA PRO A 523 -42.86 24.83 -37.39
C PRO A 523 -43.38 25.44 -36.09
N PRO A 524 -43.06 24.87 -34.92
CA PRO A 524 -43.54 25.41 -33.66
C PRO A 524 -42.87 26.75 -33.30
N SER A 525 -43.53 27.51 -32.43
CA SER A 525 -43.25 28.90 -32.01
C SER A 525 -41.79 29.25 -31.66
N ALA A 526 -41.47 30.54 -31.71
CA ALA A 526 -40.14 31.13 -31.48
C ALA A 526 -39.47 30.67 -30.17
N PRO A 527 -38.12 30.56 -30.14
CA PRO A 527 -37.37 30.11 -28.96
C PRO A 527 -37.56 31.08 -27.78
N LEU A 528 -37.60 30.50 -26.58
CA LEU A 528 -37.88 31.19 -25.32
C LEU A 528 -36.72 32.05 -24.77
N SER A 529 -35.52 31.96 -25.36
CA SER A 529 -34.28 32.45 -24.74
C SER A 529 -33.54 33.51 -25.56
N TYR A 530 -33.12 34.58 -24.88
CA TYR A 530 -31.97 35.40 -25.26
C TYR A 530 -30.70 34.71 -24.75
N SER A 531 -29.63 34.68 -25.55
CA SER A 531 -28.33 34.19 -25.06
C SER A 531 -27.81 35.13 -23.95
N PRO A 532 -27.36 34.60 -22.80
CA PRO A 532 -26.61 35.41 -21.86
C PRO A 532 -25.34 35.94 -22.56
N PRO A 533 -24.89 37.18 -22.26
CA PRO A 533 -23.61 37.65 -22.77
C PRO A 533 -22.50 36.72 -22.25
N VAL A 534 -21.69 36.23 -23.18
CA VAL A 534 -20.51 35.37 -22.95
C VAL A 534 -19.50 36.08 -22.05
#